data_AF-A0A5J5A697-F1
#
_entry.id   AF-A0A5J5A697-F1
#
_cell.length_a   1.000
_cell.length_b   1.000
_cell.length_c   1.000
_cell.angle_alpha   90.00
_cell.angle_beta   90.00
_cell.angle_gamma   90.00
#
_symmetry.space_group_name_H-M   'P 1'
#
loop_
_entity.id
_entity.type
_entity.pdbx_description
1 polymer ?
#
loop_
_entity_poly.entity_id
_entity_poly.type
_entity_poly.pdbx_seq_one_letter_code
_entity_poly.pdbx_strand_id
1 'polypeptide(L)'
;MSLGYAEKLSYKEDVGSVGMSEIFDPPHVLQKKIEKLGLMIQKSKHLVVFTGAGISTSCGIPDFRGPKGVWTLQREGKGVPEASLPFHRAMPSITHMALVELEKAGILKFVISQNVDSLHLRSGLPREKLAELHWEFIQGNLPFMWSRVRVEF
;
A
#
# COMPACT_ATOMS: atom_id res chain seq x y z
N MET A 1 19.56 11.43 -0.73
CA MET A 1 19.22 11.35 0.70
C MET A 1 18.12 10.34 0.86
N SER A 2 18.43 9.33 1.66
CA SER A 2 17.76 8.07 1.98
C SER A 2 16.35 8.25 2.58
N LEU A 3 15.63 7.14 2.76
CA LEU A 3 14.33 7.05 3.44
C LEU A 3 14.40 7.72 4.82
N GLY A 4 14.09 9.01 4.88
CA GLY A 4 13.94 9.70 6.16
C GLY A 4 12.86 9.08 7.04
N TYR A 5 11.94 8.27 6.50
CA TYR A 5 10.95 7.56 7.33
C TYR A 5 11.51 6.27 7.93
N ALA A 6 12.28 5.48 7.18
CA ALA A 6 12.73 4.16 7.64
C ALA A 6 13.80 4.30 8.73
N GLU A 7 14.65 5.32 8.63
CA GLU A 7 15.62 5.68 9.68
C GLU A 7 14.95 6.22 10.96
N LYS A 8 13.70 6.71 10.86
CA LYS A 8 12.91 7.21 12.01
C LYS A 8 12.06 6.13 12.67
N LEU A 9 12.09 4.90 12.16
CA LEU A 9 11.33 3.81 12.76
C LEU A 9 11.94 3.43 14.12
N SER A 10 11.11 3.47 15.17
CA SER A 10 11.47 2.94 16.47
C SER A 10 11.75 1.44 16.37
N TYR A 11 12.74 0.96 17.13
CA TYR A 11 12.95 -0.48 17.30
C TYR A 11 11.65 -1.14 17.79
N LYS A 12 11.31 -2.29 17.20
CA LYS A 12 10.20 -3.15 17.61
C LYS A 12 10.71 -4.58 17.73
N GLU A 13 10.47 -5.19 18.88
CA GLU A 13 10.84 -6.57 19.16
C GLU A 13 10.04 -7.54 18.29
N ASP A 14 8.71 -7.38 18.27
CA ASP A 14 7.81 -8.14 17.40
C ASP A 14 7.39 -7.33 16.17
N VAL A 15 7.91 -7.75 15.01
CA VAL A 15 7.50 -7.26 13.68
C VAL A 15 6.84 -8.37 12.86
N GLY A 16 6.53 -9.51 13.46
CA GLY A 16 6.00 -10.71 12.82
C GLY A 16 7.04 -11.47 12.00
N SER A 17 6.57 -12.32 11.07
CA SER A 17 7.42 -13.02 10.11
C SER A 17 7.97 -12.06 9.05
N VAL A 18 9.26 -12.16 8.74
CA VAL A 18 9.94 -11.32 7.74
C VAL A 18 10.73 -12.20 6.77
N GLY A 19 11.02 -11.68 5.58
CA GLY A 19 11.93 -12.33 4.62
C GLY A 19 11.43 -13.68 4.09
N MET A 20 10.11 -13.91 4.09
CA MET A 20 9.55 -15.12 3.51
C MET A 20 9.85 -15.18 2.01
N SER A 21 10.10 -16.40 1.50
CA SER A 21 10.34 -16.62 0.08
C SER A 21 9.15 -16.20 -0.77
N GLU A 22 9.43 -15.51 -1.87
CA GLU A 22 8.44 -15.16 -2.87
C GLU A 22 7.97 -16.40 -3.63
N ILE A 23 6.67 -16.45 -3.95
CA ILE A 23 6.05 -17.53 -4.70
C ILE A 23 5.51 -16.94 -6.00
N PHE A 24 5.92 -17.54 -7.12
CA PHE A 24 5.51 -17.13 -8.45
C PHE A 24 4.65 -18.22 -9.10
N ASP A 25 3.39 -17.91 -9.34
CA ASP A 25 2.50 -18.81 -10.07
C ASP A 25 3.00 -19.00 -11.52
N PRO A 26 2.96 -20.22 -12.09
CA PRO A 26 3.19 -20.43 -13.51
C PRO A 26 2.22 -19.60 -14.37
N PRO A 27 2.61 -19.15 -15.58
CA PRO A 27 1.80 -18.23 -16.39
C PRO A 27 0.35 -18.69 -16.61
N HIS A 28 0.14 -19.98 -16.86
CA HIS A 28 -1.18 -20.55 -17.08
C HIS A 28 -2.05 -20.57 -15.80
N VAL A 29 -1.44 -20.71 -14.62
CA VAL A 29 -2.14 -20.64 -13.32
C VAL A 29 -2.52 -19.19 -13.02
N LEU A 30 -1.56 -18.27 -13.22
CA LEU A 30 -1.78 -16.84 -13.03
C LEU A 30 -2.92 -16.32 -13.91
N GLN A 31 -2.92 -16.67 -15.20
CA GLN A 31 -3.97 -16.28 -16.14
C GLN A 31 -5.36 -16.75 -15.67
N LYS A 32 -5.50 -18.01 -15.24
CA LYS A 32 -6.75 -18.54 -14.69
C LYS A 32 -7.21 -17.80 -13.43
N LYS A 33 -6.28 -17.43 -12.55
CA LYS A 33 -6.59 -16.67 -11.33
C LYS A 33 -7.06 -15.24 -11.67
N ILE A 34 -6.42 -14.59 -12.65
CA ILE A 34 -6.82 -13.25 -13.13
C ILE A 34 -8.23 -13.29 -13.73
N GLU A 35 -8.53 -14.25 -14.60
CA GLU A 35 -9.86 -14.43 -15.18
C GLU A 35 -10.92 -14.66 -14.10
N LYS A 36 -10.62 -15.52 -13.12
CA LYS A 36 -11.50 -15.78 -11.99
C LYS A 36 -11.73 -14.51 -11.16
N LEU A 37 -10.69 -13.73 -10.89
CA LEU A 37 -10.81 -12.44 -10.18
C LEU A 37 -11.68 -11.45 -10.97
N GLY A 38 -11.50 -11.36 -12.29
CA GLY A 38 -12.32 -10.51 -13.16
C GLY A 38 -13.80 -10.87 -13.08
N LEU A 39 -14.13 -12.17 -13.10
CA LEU A 39 -15.50 -12.65 -12.91
C LEU A 39 -16.06 -12.33 -11.51
N MET A 40 -15.23 -12.44 -10.46
CA MET A 40 -15.64 -12.08 -9.09
C MET A 40 -15.92 -10.59 -8.98
N ILE A 41 -15.09 -9.74 -9.59
CA ILE A 41 -15.29 -8.28 -9.63
C ILE A 41 -16.59 -7.95 -10.38
N GLN A 42 -16.79 -8.52 -11.56
CA GLN A 42 -17.99 -8.26 -12.37
C GLN A 42 -19.29 -8.65 -11.66
N LYS A 43 -19.28 -9.74 -10.88
CA LYS A 43 -20.46 -10.22 -10.13
C LYS A 43 -20.67 -9.50 -8.79
N SER A 44 -19.67 -8.79 -8.30
CA SER A 44 -19.73 -8.12 -7.00
C SER A 44 -20.56 -6.85 -7.07
N LYS A 45 -21.48 -6.67 -6.12
CA LYS A 45 -22.22 -5.40 -5.96
C LYS A 45 -21.36 -4.33 -5.26
N HIS A 46 -20.46 -4.76 -4.39
CA HIS A 46 -19.62 -3.89 -3.57
C HIS A 46 -18.18 -4.41 -3.54
N LEU A 47 -17.32 -3.85 -4.40
CA LEU A 47 -15.89 -4.13 -4.37
C LEU A 47 -15.20 -3.22 -3.34
N VAL A 48 -14.53 -3.83 -2.36
CA VAL A 48 -13.64 -3.14 -1.41
C VAL A 48 -12.25 -3.73 -1.57
N VAL A 49 -11.23 -2.87 -1.66
CA VAL A 49 -9.84 -3.30 -1.86
C VAL A 49 -8.99 -2.93 -0.64
N PHE A 50 -8.22 -3.91 -0.15
CA PHE A 50 -7.22 -3.70 0.89
C PHE A 50 -5.84 -3.59 0.25
N THR A 51 -5.07 -2.57 0.65
CA THR A 51 -3.72 -2.33 0.10
C THR A 51 -2.68 -2.19 1.20
N GLY A 52 -1.47 -2.64 0.90
CA GLY A 52 -0.28 -2.52 1.74
C GLY A 52 0.95 -2.18 0.89
N ALA A 53 2.12 -2.11 1.54
CA ALA A 53 3.32 -1.53 0.92
C ALA A 53 3.78 -2.21 -0.37
N GLY A 54 3.38 -3.47 -0.59
CA GLY A 54 3.68 -4.23 -1.81
C GLY A 54 3.32 -3.50 -3.11
N ILE A 55 2.21 -2.75 -3.16
CA ILE A 55 1.78 -2.05 -4.39
C ILE A 55 2.65 -0.83 -4.75
N SER A 56 3.52 -0.41 -3.84
CA SER A 56 4.42 0.76 -3.96
C SER A 56 5.89 0.35 -4.18
N THR A 57 6.20 -0.95 -4.15
CA THR A 57 7.56 -1.48 -4.37
C THR A 57 8.13 -1.09 -5.73
N SER A 58 7.31 -1.16 -6.79
CA SER A 58 7.68 -0.71 -8.14
C SER A 58 7.82 0.81 -8.27
N CYS A 59 7.35 1.59 -7.28
CA CYS A 59 7.52 3.04 -7.22
C CYS A 59 8.84 3.46 -6.55
N GLY A 60 9.72 2.51 -6.20
CA GLY A 60 10.96 2.78 -5.45
C GLY A 60 10.71 3.05 -3.96
N ILE A 61 9.58 2.60 -3.42
CA ILE A 61 9.30 2.63 -1.98
C ILE A 61 9.37 1.18 -1.48
N PRO A 62 10.31 0.82 -0.60
CA PRO A 62 10.42 -0.55 -0.15
C PRO A 62 9.23 -0.95 0.72
N ASP A 63 8.90 -2.24 0.67
CA ASP A 63 7.98 -2.80 1.64
C ASP A 63 8.63 -2.97 3.02
N PHE A 64 7.86 -3.52 3.95
CA PHE A 64 8.31 -3.74 5.32
C PHE A 64 8.88 -5.14 5.57
N ARG A 65 8.37 -6.19 4.91
CA ARG A 65 8.57 -7.60 5.33
C ARG A 65 8.95 -8.56 4.20
N GLY A 66 8.98 -8.10 2.96
CA GLY A 66 9.47 -8.90 1.84
C GLY A 66 10.96 -9.22 1.99
N PRO A 67 11.55 -9.98 1.05
CA PRO A 67 12.96 -10.39 1.12
C PRO A 67 13.95 -9.23 1.31
N LYS A 68 13.60 -8.04 0.81
CA LYS A 68 14.38 -6.81 0.96
C LYS A 68 13.63 -5.70 1.70
N GLY A 69 12.63 -6.07 2.49
CA GLY A 69 11.82 -5.15 3.27
C GLY A 69 12.59 -4.51 4.42
N VAL A 70 12.12 -3.35 4.89
CA VAL A 70 12.78 -2.57 5.95
C VAL A 70 13.04 -3.40 7.22
N TRP A 71 12.05 -4.14 7.72
CA TRP A 71 12.20 -4.96 8.91
C TRP A 71 13.05 -6.21 8.68
N THR A 72 13.03 -6.75 7.47
CA THR A 72 13.87 -7.89 7.07
C THR A 72 15.34 -7.50 7.15
N LEU A 73 15.72 -6.39 6.50
CA LEU A 73 17.10 -5.91 6.52
C LEU A 73 17.55 -5.51 7.92
N GLN A 74 16.68 -4.84 8.69
CA GLN A 74 17.00 -4.46 10.07
C GLN A 74 17.27 -5.69 10.96
N ARG A 75 16.49 -6.78 10.82
CA ARG A 75 16.73 -8.03 11.55
C ARG A 75 18.00 -8.74 11.11
N GLU A 76 18.41 -8.58 9.86
CA GLU A 76 19.69 -9.08 9.33
C GLU A 76 20.89 -8.20 9.74
N GLY A 77 20.68 -7.13 10.51
CA GLY A 77 21.73 -6.16 10.86
C GLY A 77 22.19 -5.31 9.67
N LYS A 78 21.41 -5.27 8.58
CA LYS A 78 21.66 -4.46 7.40
C LYS A 78 20.98 -3.10 7.54
N GLY A 79 21.54 -2.12 6.82
CA GLY A 79 20.98 -0.77 6.76
C GLY A 79 19.64 -0.70 5.99
N VAL A 80 19.19 0.52 5.72
CA VAL A 80 17.97 0.77 4.93
C VAL A 80 18.08 0.24 3.49
N PRO A 81 16.97 -0.19 2.87
CA PRO A 81 16.96 -0.68 1.49
C PRO A 81 17.57 0.31 0.48
N GLU A 82 18.37 -0.19 -0.47
CA GLU A 82 19.04 0.61 -1.51
C GLU A 82 18.07 1.35 -2.44
N ALA A 83 16.94 0.72 -2.77
CA ALA A 83 15.93 1.28 -3.67
C ALA A 83 14.98 2.22 -2.91
N SER A 84 15.50 3.39 -2.55
CA SER A 84 14.76 4.42 -1.82
C SER A 84 14.56 5.68 -2.66
N LEU A 85 13.34 5.86 -3.15
CA LEU A 85 12.87 7.16 -3.59
C LEU A 85 12.14 7.87 -2.44
N PRO A 86 12.42 9.16 -2.18
CA PRO A 86 11.60 9.97 -1.29
C PRO A 86 10.13 9.94 -1.73
N PHE A 87 9.19 9.83 -0.79
CA PHE A 87 7.75 9.71 -1.09
C PHE A 87 7.26 10.77 -2.08
N HIS A 88 7.66 12.03 -1.89
CA HIS A 88 7.24 13.14 -2.74
C HIS A 88 7.73 13.03 -4.20
N ARG A 89 8.72 12.17 -4.50
CA ARG A 89 9.21 11.90 -5.86
C ARG A 89 8.62 10.63 -6.46
N ALA A 90 8.15 9.69 -5.64
CA ALA A 90 7.54 8.46 -6.11
C ALA A 90 6.26 8.79 -6.90
N MET A 91 6.05 8.12 -8.02
CA MET A 91 4.82 8.24 -8.82
C MET A 91 3.88 7.07 -8.51
N PRO A 92 2.55 7.24 -8.59
CA PRO A 92 1.63 6.13 -8.42
C PRO A 92 1.91 4.98 -9.41
N SER A 93 1.85 3.74 -8.92
CA SER A 93 2.03 2.56 -9.79
C SER A 93 0.80 2.30 -10.67
N ILE A 94 0.95 1.39 -11.64
CA ILE A 94 -0.16 0.88 -12.45
C ILE A 94 -1.32 0.40 -11.58
N THR A 95 -1.03 -0.24 -10.45
CA THR A 95 -2.07 -0.70 -9.51
C THR A 95 -2.85 0.46 -8.90
N HIS A 96 -2.18 1.54 -8.51
CA HIS A 96 -2.87 2.75 -8.01
C HIS A 96 -3.78 3.34 -9.09
N MET A 97 -3.26 3.45 -10.32
CA MET A 97 -4.05 3.99 -11.44
C MET A 97 -5.22 3.08 -11.81
N ALA A 98 -5.06 1.76 -11.76
CA ALA A 98 -6.13 0.80 -12.00
C ALA A 98 -7.27 0.93 -10.99
N LEU A 99 -6.96 1.19 -9.70
CA LEU A 99 -7.98 1.45 -8.68
C LEU A 99 -8.75 2.73 -8.95
N VAL A 100 -8.08 3.78 -9.43
CA VAL A 100 -8.73 5.03 -9.86
C VAL A 100 -9.69 4.77 -11.01
N GLU A 101 -9.29 4.00 -12.03
CA GLU A 101 -10.18 3.69 -13.15
C GLU A 101 -11.37 2.80 -12.75
N LEU A 102 -11.17 1.86 -11.81
CA LEU A 102 -12.28 1.08 -11.25
C LEU A 102 -13.25 1.94 -10.42
N GLU A 103 -12.75 2.96 -9.73
CA GLU A 103 -13.56 3.93 -9.00
C GLU A 103 -14.38 4.79 -9.97
N LYS A 104 -13.75 5.37 -11.00
CA LYS A 104 -14.43 6.14 -12.05
C LYS A 104 -15.50 5.35 -12.78
N ALA A 105 -15.27 4.04 -12.99
CA ALA A 105 -16.25 3.13 -13.57
C ALA A 105 -17.41 2.77 -12.60
N GLY A 106 -17.39 3.25 -11.36
CA GLY A 106 -18.39 2.96 -10.33
C GLY A 106 -18.30 1.55 -9.74
N ILE A 107 -17.25 0.79 -10.08
CA ILE A 107 -17.04 -0.61 -9.67
C ILE A 107 -16.46 -0.65 -8.26
N LEU A 108 -15.38 0.11 -8.01
CA LEU A 108 -14.72 0.19 -6.71
C LEU A 108 -15.54 1.06 -5.76
N LYS A 109 -15.93 0.50 -4.61
CA LYS A 109 -16.70 1.23 -3.59
C LYS A 109 -15.83 1.87 -2.54
N PHE A 110 -14.72 1.24 -2.19
CA PHE A 110 -13.84 1.73 -1.13
C PHE A 110 -12.45 1.10 -1.18
N VAL A 111 -11.44 1.84 -0.74
CA VAL A 111 -10.07 1.37 -0.53
C VAL A 111 -9.72 1.52 0.94
N ILE A 112 -9.18 0.47 1.52
CA ILE A 112 -8.61 0.48 2.88
C ILE A 112 -7.11 0.27 2.72
N SER A 113 -6.33 1.26 3.15
CA SER A 113 -4.87 1.25 2.98
C SER A 113 -4.14 1.27 4.30
N GLN A 114 -3.08 0.46 4.38
CA GLN A 114 -2.07 0.52 5.43
C GLN A 114 -0.88 1.41 5.04
N ASN A 115 -0.88 1.98 3.84
CA ASN A 115 0.23 2.78 3.33
C ASN A 115 0.21 4.18 3.93
N VAL A 116 1.40 4.77 4.01
CA VAL A 116 1.64 6.14 4.50
C VAL A 116 2.38 6.98 3.45
N ASP A 117 2.42 6.50 2.20
CA ASP A 117 3.13 7.08 1.06
C ASP A 117 2.30 8.13 0.28
N SER A 118 1.02 8.27 0.63
CA SER A 118 0.03 9.14 0.00
C SER A 118 -0.17 8.90 -1.51
N LEU A 119 0.27 7.75 -2.05
CA LEU A 119 0.18 7.49 -3.49
C LEU A 119 -1.26 7.29 -3.99
N HIS A 120 -2.18 6.83 -3.14
CA HIS A 120 -3.62 6.76 -3.46
C HIS A 120 -4.23 8.14 -3.70
N LEU A 121 -3.99 9.09 -2.79
CA LEU A 121 -4.50 10.45 -2.99
C LEU A 121 -3.82 11.13 -4.18
N ARG A 122 -2.51 10.92 -4.34
CA ARG A 122 -1.74 11.48 -5.46
C ARG A 122 -2.07 10.85 -6.81
N SER A 123 -2.66 9.65 -6.85
CA SER A 123 -3.20 9.06 -8.08
C SER A 123 -4.55 9.66 -8.49
N GLY A 124 -5.19 10.43 -7.61
CA GLY A 124 -6.51 11.02 -7.83
C GLY A 124 -7.66 10.15 -7.29
N LEU A 125 -7.39 9.17 -6.42
CA LEU A 125 -8.46 8.44 -5.74
C LEU A 125 -9.21 9.40 -4.79
N PRO A 126 -10.56 9.48 -4.83
CA PRO A 126 -11.30 10.38 -3.96
C PRO A 126 -11.09 10.04 -2.48
N ARG A 127 -10.87 11.06 -1.65
CA ARG A 127 -10.58 10.87 -0.22
C ARG A 127 -11.74 10.20 0.52
N GLU A 128 -12.98 10.50 0.13
CA GLU A 128 -14.21 9.89 0.66
C GLU A 128 -14.35 8.41 0.31
N LYS A 129 -13.49 7.87 -0.57
CA LYS A 129 -13.42 6.44 -0.94
C LYS A 129 -12.20 5.74 -0.35
N LEU A 130 -11.45 6.40 0.52
CA LEU A 130 -10.19 5.91 1.06
C LEU A 130 -10.17 5.99 2.60
N ALA A 131 -9.79 4.89 3.26
CA ALA A 131 -9.36 4.91 4.65
C ALA A 131 -7.88 4.58 4.76
N GLU A 132 -7.08 5.52 5.30
CA GLU A 132 -5.66 5.32 5.61
C GLU A 132 -5.51 4.97 7.09
N LEU A 133 -5.30 3.68 7.38
CA LEU A 133 -5.31 3.16 8.75
C LEU A 133 -4.07 3.55 9.56
N HIS A 134 -2.97 3.88 8.89
CA HIS A 134 -1.66 4.13 9.51
C HIS A 134 -1.21 5.60 9.45
N TRP A 135 -2.14 6.53 9.16
CA TRP A 135 -1.94 7.99 9.15
C TRP A 135 -1.09 8.58 7.98
N GLU A 136 -1.31 9.85 7.67
CA GLU A 136 -0.52 10.64 6.71
C GLU A 136 0.66 11.35 7.41
N PHE A 137 1.90 11.09 7.00
CA PHE A 137 3.06 11.85 7.49
C PHE A 137 3.05 13.35 7.10
N ILE A 138 2.07 13.83 6.33
CA ILE A 138 2.01 15.18 5.76
C ILE A 138 0.77 15.94 6.25
N GLN A 139 0.72 16.25 7.55
CA GLN A 139 0.10 17.49 8.02
C GLN A 139 0.65 17.80 9.41
N GLY A 140 1.37 18.93 9.52
CA GLY A 140 1.98 19.38 10.76
C GLY A 140 0.96 19.56 11.87
N ASN A 141 1.34 19.13 13.07
CA ASN A 141 0.75 19.47 14.36
C ASN A 141 -0.79 19.61 14.42
N LEU A 142 -1.52 18.50 14.52
CA LEU A 142 -2.81 18.48 15.23
C LEU A 142 -3.05 17.09 15.84
N PRO A 143 -3.21 16.95 17.18
CA PRO A 143 -3.58 15.69 17.81
C PRO A 143 -5.11 15.58 17.82
N PHE A 144 -5.75 15.15 16.72
CA PHE A 144 -7.20 14.89 16.71
C PHE A 144 -7.58 13.87 15.64
N MET A 145 -7.64 12.58 16.01
CA MET A 145 -7.88 11.44 15.11
C MET A 145 -9.21 10.70 15.36
N TRP A 146 -10.28 11.39 15.77
CA TRP A 146 -11.59 10.72 15.91
C TRP A 146 -12.81 11.53 15.42
N SER A 147 -12.62 12.70 14.78
CA SER A 147 -13.75 13.54 14.35
C SER A 147 -14.17 13.39 12.89
N ARG A 148 -13.45 12.64 12.05
CA ARG A 148 -13.66 12.66 10.59
C ARG A 148 -13.98 11.33 9.92
N VAL A 149 -14.00 10.22 10.66
CA VAL A 149 -14.58 8.97 10.16
C VAL A 149 -16.00 8.87 10.70
N ARG A 150 -16.94 9.58 10.08
CA ARG A 150 -18.36 9.22 10.22
C ARG A 150 -18.65 8.13 9.20
N VAL A 151 -18.63 6.88 9.65
CA VAL A 151 -19.38 5.82 8.96
C VAL A 151 -20.84 6.05 9.37
N GLU A 152 -21.58 6.80 8.58
CA GLU A 152 -23.05 6.79 8.69
C GLU A 152 -23.54 5.54 7.95
N PHE A 153 -24.14 4.62 8.72
CA PHE A 153 -24.85 3.44 8.20
C PHE A 153 -26.22 3.84 7.66
#